data_AF-A0A252E4K1-F1
#
_entry.id   AF-A0A252E4K1-F1
#
_cell.length_a   1.000
_cell.length_b   1.000
_cell.length_c   1.000
_cell.angle_alpha   90.00
_cell.angle_beta   90.00
_cell.angle_gamma   90.00
#
_symmetry.space_group_name_H-M   'P 1'
#
loop_
_entity.id
_entity.type
_entity.pdbx_description
1 polymer ?
#
loop_
_entity_poly.entity_id
_entity_poly.type
_entity_poly.pdbx_seq_one_letter_code
_entity_poly.pdbx_strand_id
1 'polypeptide(L)'
;MTDRRRSDDYKQISGYIPLDLALEFKSICARLGISQSDVIEEMTQEWVAKKTGSHSPNSQKDAPKTIADLVRANIAELKRCGIKNLPALAKGEVLPTPGDFAIITSALDISEEERKKIWEETFKISVYHDAKGVKVYKDSGGVKEDECEYS
;
A
#
# COMPACT_ATOMS: atom_id res chain seq x y z
N MET A 1 8.76 25.71 -33.07
CA MET A 1 7.93 24.52 -32.77
C MET A 1 8.26 23.49 -33.82
N THR A 2 9.01 22.44 -33.47
CA THR A 2 9.43 21.42 -34.44
C THR A 2 8.23 20.59 -34.84
N ASP A 3 7.98 20.45 -36.15
CA ASP A 3 6.89 19.63 -36.66
C ASP A 3 7.18 18.15 -36.34
N ARG A 4 6.56 17.65 -35.26
CA ARG A 4 6.71 16.25 -34.80
C ARG A 4 6.30 15.23 -35.88
N ARG A 5 5.54 15.63 -36.91
CA ARG A 5 5.15 14.74 -38.01
C ARG A 5 6.31 14.44 -38.97
N ARG A 6 7.36 15.26 -38.96
CA ARG A 6 8.50 15.18 -39.87
C ARG A 6 9.80 14.80 -39.17
N SER A 7 9.75 14.49 -37.88
CA SER A 7 10.90 14.00 -37.12
C SER A 7 10.90 12.48 -37.14
N ASP A 8 12.09 11.90 -37.36
CA ASP A 8 12.28 10.45 -37.36
C ASP A 8 12.08 9.82 -35.97
N ASP A 9 12.12 10.64 -34.92
CA ASP A 9 11.97 10.23 -33.52
C ASP A 9 10.50 10.00 -33.12
N TYR A 10 9.54 10.43 -33.95
CA TYR A 10 8.11 10.30 -33.66
C TYR A 10 7.43 9.34 -34.64
N LYS A 11 6.56 8.47 -34.10
CA LYS A 11 5.68 7.60 -34.89
C LYS A 11 4.23 7.83 -34.49
N GLN A 12 3.35 7.87 -35.49
CA GLN A 12 1.91 8.00 -35.25
C GLN A 12 1.33 6.66 -34.78
N ILE A 13 0.67 6.68 -33.63
CA ILE A 13 -0.15 5.59 -33.12
C ILE A 13 -1.61 5.93 -33.46
N SER A 14 -2.38 4.97 -33.98
CA SER A 14 -3.79 5.15 -34.33
C SER A 14 -4.65 4.04 -33.71
N GLY A 15 -5.84 4.42 -33.26
CA GLY A 15 -6.80 3.52 -32.61
C GLY A 15 -8.18 4.15 -32.55
N TYR A 16 -9.21 3.32 -32.35
CA TYR A 16 -10.59 3.76 -32.21
C TYR A 16 -10.95 3.90 -30.73
N ILE A 17 -11.65 4.99 -30.40
CA ILE A 17 -12.22 5.24 -29.07
C ILE A 17 -13.68 5.70 -29.23
N PRO A 18 -14.52 5.53 -28.19
CA PRO A 18 -15.88 6.07 -28.20
C PRO A 18 -15.90 7.58 -28.45
N LEU A 19 -16.90 8.06 -29.20
CA LEU A 19 -17.01 9.46 -29.61
C LEU A 19 -17.08 10.39 -28.41
N ASP A 20 -17.92 10.06 -27.43
CA ASP A 20 -18.14 10.89 -26.23
C ASP A 20 -16.83 11.07 -25.45
N LEU A 21 -16.06 9.99 -25.31
CA LEU A 21 -14.76 10.00 -24.66
C LEU A 21 -13.75 10.87 -25.42
N ALA A 22 -13.75 10.80 -26.76
CA ALA A 22 -12.88 11.62 -27.59
C ALA A 22 -13.20 13.12 -27.45
N LEU A 23 -14.48 13.47 -27.35
CA LEU A 23 -14.92 14.85 -27.18
C LEU A 23 -14.56 15.39 -25.80
N GLU A 24 -14.80 14.60 -24.74
CA GLU A 24 -14.45 14.97 -23.38
C GLU A 24 -12.94 15.17 -23.22
N PHE A 25 -12.14 14.23 -23.74
CA PHE A 25 -10.69 14.33 -23.74
C PHE A 25 -10.20 15.62 -24.41
N LYS A 26 -10.70 15.92 -25.62
CA LYS A 26 -10.33 17.15 -26.35
C LYS A 26 -10.75 18.41 -25.60
N SER A 27 -11.95 18.41 -25.01
CA SER A 27 -12.47 19.53 -24.22
C SER A 27 -11.56 19.81 -23.02
N ILE A 28 -11.15 18.77 -22.29
CA ILE A 28 -10.25 18.90 -21.15
C ILE A 28 -8.89 19.45 -21.58
N CYS A 29 -8.31 18.90 -22.65
CA CYS A 29 -7.03 19.40 -23.17
C CYS A 29 -7.10 20.88 -23.57
N ALA A 30 -8.18 21.27 -24.27
CA ALA A 30 -8.38 22.65 -24.68
C ALA A 30 -8.56 23.59 -23.47
N ARG A 31 -9.36 23.18 -22.47
CA ARG A 31 -9.58 23.95 -21.25
C ARG A 31 -8.30 24.16 -20.44
N LEU A 32 -7.42 23.17 -20.43
CA LEU A 32 -6.14 23.22 -19.71
C LEU A 32 -5.00 23.82 -20.54
N GLY A 33 -5.22 24.12 -21.82
CA GLY A 33 -4.18 24.65 -22.71
C GLY A 33 -3.05 23.65 -23.00
N ILE A 34 -3.31 22.35 -22.88
CA ILE A 34 -2.32 21.28 -23.05
C ILE A 34 -2.46 20.60 -24.41
N SER A 35 -1.35 20.11 -24.96
CA SER A 35 -1.35 19.37 -26.22
C SER A 35 -1.91 17.96 -26.01
N GLN A 36 -2.85 17.55 -26.88
CA GLN A 36 -3.37 16.18 -26.89
C GLN A 36 -2.25 15.14 -27.03
N SER A 37 -1.21 15.44 -27.83
CA SER A 37 -0.09 14.53 -28.02
C SER A 37 0.74 14.35 -26.75
N ASP A 38 0.92 15.41 -25.95
CA ASP A 38 1.70 15.33 -24.70
C ASP A 38 0.96 14.47 -23.67
N VAL A 39 -0.37 14.62 -23.57
CA VAL A 39 -1.19 13.78 -22.68
C VAL A 39 -1.19 12.32 -23.11
N ILE A 40 -1.29 12.05 -24.42
CA ILE A 40 -1.21 10.68 -24.94
C ILE A 40 0.17 10.08 -24.69
N GLU A 41 1.24 10.86 -24.84
CA GLU A 41 2.61 10.43 -24.56
C GLU A 41 2.77 10.05 -23.08
N GLU A 42 2.31 10.88 -22.16
CA GLU A 42 2.33 10.61 -20.71
C GLU A 42 1.55 9.33 -20.36
N MET A 43 0.31 9.20 -20.84
CA MET A 43 -0.51 8.00 -20.61
C MET A 43 0.14 6.73 -21.20
N THR A 44 0.80 6.87 -22.36
CA THR A 44 1.49 5.75 -23.02
C THR A 44 2.72 5.34 -22.22
N GLN A 45 3.52 6.29 -21.74
CA GLN A 45 4.67 6.04 -20.88
C GLN A 45 4.25 5.34 -19.59
N GLU A 46 3.20 5.83 -18.92
CA GLU A 46 2.67 5.23 -17.71
C GLU A 46 2.19 3.79 -17.95
N TRP A 47 1.49 3.56 -19.06
CA TRP A 47 1.03 2.22 -19.44
C TRP A 47 2.19 1.27 -19.72
N VAL A 48 3.21 1.72 -20.46
CA VAL A 48 4.42 0.94 -20.74
C VAL A 48 5.15 0.60 -19.44
N ALA A 49 5.32 1.57 -18.53
CA ALA A 49 5.97 1.35 -17.24
C ALA A 49 5.23 0.28 -16.41
N LYS A 50 3.89 0.37 -16.34
CA LYS A 50 3.04 -0.63 -15.67
C LYS A 50 3.18 -2.04 -16.26
N LYS A 51 3.41 -2.16 -17.57
CA LYS A 51 3.47 -3.47 -18.26
C LYS A 51 4.86 -4.07 -18.36
N THR A 52 5.90 -3.25 -18.38
CA THR A 52 7.29 -3.70 -18.51
C THR A 52 7.96 -3.98 -17.17
N GLY A 53 7.24 -3.85 -16.05
CA GLY A 53 7.78 -4.15 -14.73
C GLY A 53 8.92 -3.21 -14.33
N SER A 54 9.06 -2.06 -15.00
CA SER A 54 9.87 -0.96 -14.52
C SER A 54 9.14 -0.34 -13.32
N HIS A 55 9.27 -1.03 -12.19
CA HIS A 55 9.11 -0.44 -10.88
C HIS A 55 10.13 0.69 -10.77
N SER A 56 9.78 1.90 -11.24
CA SER A 56 10.30 3.09 -10.58
C SER A 56 9.72 3.05 -9.16
N PRO A 57 10.55 2.95 -8.11
CA PRO A 57 10.09 2.78 -6.74
C PRO A 57 9.61 4.11 -6.14
N ASN A 58 8.88 4.92 -6.91
CA ASN A 58 8.38 6.21 -6.49
C ASN A 58 7.10 6.56 -7.26
N SER A 59 5.97 6.10 -6.73
CA SER A 59 4.61 6.69 -6.82
C SER A 59 3.49 5.64 -6.76
N GLN A 60 3.67 4.59 -5.94
CA GLN A 60 2.53 3.99 -5.25
C GLN A 60 2.82 4.01 -3.75
N LYS A 61 2.26 5.01 -3.09
CA LYS A 61 1.62 4.77 -1.79
C LYS A 61 0.53 3.72 -2.08
N ASP A 62 0.91 2.45 -2.11
CA ASP A 62 -0.06 1.41 -1.85
C ASP A 62 -0.64 1.74 -0.47
N ALA A 63 -1.96 1.95 -0.41
CA ALA A 63 -2.65 2.02 0.86
C ALA A 63 -2.11 0.85 1.71
N PRO A 64 -1.58 1.11 2.91
CA PRO A 64 -0.83 0.10 3.63
C PRO A 64 -1.78 -1.06 3.97
N LYS A 65 -1.62 -2.16 3.23
CA LYS A 65 -2.48 -3.35 3.28
C LYS A 65 -2.24 -4.15 4.57
N THR A 66 -1.03 -4.06 5.09
CA THR A 66 -0.61 -4.82 6.26
C THR A 66 -0.21 -3.92 7.42
N ILE A 67 -0.22 -4.51 8.62
CA ILE A 67 0.25 -3.83 9.83
C ILE A 67 1.73 -3.45 9.70
N ALA A 68 2.54 -4.27 9.01
CA ALA A 68 3.95 -3.96 8.77
C ALA A 68 4.12 -2.70 7.89
N ASP A 69 3.28 -2.55 6.86
CA ASP A 69 3.30 -1.37 5.98
C ASP A 69 2.82 -0.12 6.71
N LEU A 70 1.77 -0.25 7.54
CA LEU A 70 1.27 0.83 8.40
C LEU A 70 2.34 1.32 9.37
N VAL A 71 3.03 0.39 10.02
CA VAL A 71 4.08 0.71 11.01
C VAL A 71 5.30 1.28 10.32
N ARG A 72 5.68 0.78 9.14
CA ARG A 72 6.79 1.31 8.35
C ARG A 72 6.53 2.73 7.88
N ALA A 73 5.31 3.02 7.42
CA ALA A 73 4.91 4.33 6.94
C ALA A 73 4.86 5.37 8.07
N ASN A 74 4.47 4.96 9.30
CA ASN A 74 4.20 5.88 10.41
C ASN A 74 5.15 5.69 11.60
N ILE A 75 6.36 5.17 11.36
CA ILE A 75 7.28 4.76 12.44
C ILE A 75 7.65 5.92 13.38
N ALA A 76 7.69 7.16 12.89
CA ALA A 76 8.04 8.34 13.68
C ALA A 76 6.91 8.77 14.64
N GLU A 77 5.66 8.49 14.31
CA GLU A 77 4.50 8.77 15.16
C GLU A 77 4.36 7.69 16.23
N LEU A 78 4.47 6.42 15.82
CA LEU A 78 4.35 5.28 16.72
C LEU A 78 5.52 5.15 17.71
N LYS A 79 6.70 5.69 17.41
CA LYS A 79 7.82 5.82 18.36
C LYS A 79 7.44 6.67 19.58
N ARG A 80 6.54 7.64 19.41
CA ARG A 80 6.06 8.50 20.52
C ARG A 80 5.04 7.77 21.41
N CYS A 81 4.45 6.68 20.93
CA CYS A 81 3.43 5.90 21.63
C CYS A 81 4.00 4.77 22.52
N GLY A 82 5.32 4.54 22.55
CA GLY A 82 5.96 3.62 23.50
C GLY A 82 5.88 2.12 23.17
N ILE A 83 5.58 1.75 21.93
CA ILE A 83 5.54 0.35 21.49
C ILE A 83 6.96 -0.22 21.44
N LYS A 84 7.23 -1.23 22.28
CA LYS A 84 8.59 -1.80 22.46
C LYS A 84 9.10 -2.56 21.23
N ASN A 85 8.19 -3.16 20.44
CA ASN A 85 8.53 -4.06 19.33
C ASN A 85 8.34 -3.44 17.93
N LEU A 86 8.27 -2.11 17.84
CA LEU A 86 8.03 -1.37 16.60
C LEU A 86 8.93 -1.78 15.40
N PRO A 87 10.25 -1.97 15.56
CA PRO A 87 11.10 -2.35 14.43
C PRO A 87 10.88 -3.80 13.95
N ALA A 88 10.45 -4.71 14.83
CA ALA A 88 10.13 -6.09 14.45
C ALA A 88 8.79 -6.17 13.69
N LEU A 89 7.82 -5.33 14.08
CA LEU A 89 6.53 -5.20 13.40
C LEU A 89 6.69 -4.60 11.99
N ALA A 90 7.53 -3.57 11.83
CA ALA A 90 7.79 -2.93 10.53
C ALA A 90 8.43 -3.89 9.49
N LYS A 91 9.15 -4.91 9.98
CA LYS A 91 9.79 -5.95 9.17
C LYS A 91 8.88 -7.15 8.90
N GLY A 92 7.73 -7.25 9.57
CA GLY A 92 6.82 -8.40 9.46
C GLY A 92 7.36 -9.69 10.10
N GLU A 93 8.39 -9.58 10.96
CA GLU A 93 9.02 -10.74 11.63
C GLU A 93 8.17 -11.29 12.78
N VAL A 94 7.30 -10.46 13.36
CA VAL A 94 6.50 -10.78 14.55
C VAL A 94 5.06 -10.35 14.30
N LEU A 95 4.11 -11.21 14.68
CA LEU A 95 2.69 -10.85 14.66
C LEU A 95 2.40 -9.79 15.75
N PRO A 96 1.63 -8.73 15.43
CA PRO A 96 1.29 -7.73 16.42
C PRO A 96 0.43 -8.32 17.52
N THR A 97 0.82 -8.09 18.78
CA THR A 97 -0.02 -8.39 19.94
C THR A 97 -1.33 -7.59 19.80
N PRO A 98 -2.49 -8.12 20.24
CA PRO A 98 -3.75 -7.37 20.22
C PRO A 98 -3.66 -5.97 20.86
N GLY A 99 -2.81 -5.83 21.89
CA GLY A 99 -2.51 -4.54 22.54
C GLY A 99 -1.72 -3.57 21.66
N ASP A 100 -0.65 -4.04 20.99
CA ASP A 100 0.15 -3.20 20.08
C ASP A 100 -0.70 -2.72 18.90
N PHE A 101 -1.56 -3.60 18.38
CA PHE A 101 -2.46 -3.27 17.27
C PHE A 101 -3.51 -2.22 17.64
N ALA A 102 -4.04 -2.28 18.86
CA ALA A 102 -4.97 -1.26 19.36
C ALA A 102 -4.30 0.13 19.46
N ILE A 103 -3.05 0.18 19.92
CA ILE A 103 -2.29 1.45 20.01
C ILE A 103 -2.01 2.00 18.62
N ILE A 104 -1.60 1.15 17.66
CA ILE A 104 -1.30 1.57 16.28
C ILE A 104 -2.55 2.13 15.59
N THR A 105 -3.67 1.41 15.68
CA THR A 105 -4.93 1.82 15.02
C THR A 105 -5.54 3.06 15.66
N SER A 106 -5.44 3.20 16.99
CA SER A 106 -5.86 4.41 17.70
C SER A 106 -4.97 5.61 17.39
N ALA A 107 -3.65 5.43 17.24
CA ALA A 107 -2.74 6.52 16.93
C ALA A 107 -2.91 7.05 15.49
N LEU A 108 -3.38 6.19 14.58
CA LEU A 108 -3.56 6.49 13.16
C LEU A 108 -5.00 6.86 12.79
N ASP A 109 -5.89 6.96 13.77
CA ASP A 109 -7.32 7.28 13.59
C ASP A 109 -8.00 6.40 12.52
N ILE A 110 -7.68 5.11 12.51
CA ILE A 110 -8.17 4.14 11.52
C ILE A 110 -9.59 3.68 11.89
N SER A 111 -10.48 3.63 10.91
CA SER A 111 -11.87 3.16 11.10
C SER A 111 -11.95 1.68 11.49
N GLU A 112 -13.05 1.26 12.13
CA GLU A 112 -13.22 -0.13 12.57
C GLU A 112 -13.26 -1.12 11.41
N GLU A 113 -13.79 -0.71 10.26
CA GLU A 113 -13.86 -1.50 9.04
C GLU A 113 -12.46 -1.76 8.46
N GLU A 114 -11.63 -0.72 8.41
CA GLU A 114 -10.25 -0.82 7.94
C GLU A 114 -9.41 -1.65 8.91
N ARG A 115 -9.62 -1.47 10.21
CA ARG A 115 -8.96 -2.26 11.26
C ARG A 115 -9.17 -3.76 11.06
N LYS A 116 -10.41 -4.20 10.79
CA LYS A 116 -10.72 -5.61 10.53
C LYS A 116 -10.03 -6.11 9.27
N LYS A 117 -10.09 -5.31 8.19
CA LYS A 117 -9.47 -5.65 6.91
C LYS A 117 -7.95 -5.81 7.02
N ILE A 118 -7.28 -4.87 7.68
CA ILE A 118 -5.83 -4.89 7.92
C ILE A 118 -5.42 -6.12 8.73
N TRP A 119 -6.21 -6.48 9.74
CA TRP A 119 -5.99 -7.68 10.54
C TRP A 119 -6.13 -8.94 9.69
N GLU A 120 -7.23 -9.09 8.95
CA GLU A 120 -7.45 -10.24 8.06
C GLU A 120 -6.35 -10.39 7.00
N GLU A 121 -5.92 -9.30 6.38
CA GLU A 121 -4.85 -9.31 5.38
C GLU A 121 -3.51 -9.72 5.99
N THR A 122 -3.20 -9.24 7.20
CA THR A 122 -1.98 -9.63 7.93
C THR A 122 -1.98 -11.13 8.26
N PHE A 123 -3.12 -11.69 8.66
CA PHE A 123 -3.24 -13.13 8.95
C PHE A 123 -3.24 -14.00 7.70
N LYS A 124 -3.88 -13.58 6.61
CA LYS A 124 -3.82 -14.30 5.33
C LYS A 124 -2.37 -14.42 4.86
N ILE A 125 -1.60 -13.33 4.92
CA ILE A 125 -0.20 -13.34 4.50
C ILE A 125 0.65 -14.22 5.43
N SER A 126 0.46 -14.17 6.76
CA SER A 126 1.24 -15.01 7.69
C SER A 126 1.01 -16.50 7.49
N VAL A 127 -0.20 -16.92 7.12
CA VAL A 127 -0.52 -18.35 6.87
C VAL A 127 0.09 -18.86 5.56
N TYR A 128 0.23 -18.00 4.53
CA TYR A 128 0.80 -18.39 3.24
C TYR A 128 2.32 -18.19 3.11
N HIS A 129 2.94 -17.37 3.95
CA HIS A 129 4.40 -17.15 3.94
C HIS A 129 5.22 -18.14 4.79
N ASP A 130 4.57 -19.08 5.48
CA ASP A 130 5.21 -19.96 6.47
C ASP A 130 5.90 -21.20 5.86
N ALA A 131 6.75 -20.98 4.84
CA ALA A 131 7.78 -21.95 4.46
C ALA A 131 9.15 -21.61 5.08
N LYS A 132 9.31 -20.43 5.71
CA LYS A 132 10.53 -20.09 6.46
C LYS A 132 10.20 -19.25 7.70
N GLY A 133 9.89 -19.96 8.78
CA GLY A 133 10.42 -19.64 10.10
C GLY A 133 9.59 -18.70 10.96
N VAL A 134 8.33 -19.02 11.25
CA VAL A 134 7.64 -18.45 12.41
C VAL A 134 7.94 -19.30 13.65
N LYS A 135 8.73 -18.77 14.60
CA LYS A 135 8.79 -19.33 15.97
C LYS A 135 7.49 -18.98 16.68
N VAL A 136 6.56 -19.93 16.66
CA VAL A 136 5.40 -19.93 17.56
C VAL A 136 5.92 -20.11 18.98
N TYR A 137 5.92 -19.04 19.78
CA TYR A 137 6.02 -19.18 21.22
C TYR A 137 4.70 -19.81 21.69
N LYS A 138 4.72 -21.14 21.90
CA LYS A 138 3.71 -21.78 22.72
C LYS A 138 3.90 -21.23 24.14
N ASP A 139 2.97 -20.40 24.56
CA ASP A 139 2.86 -20.01 25.96
C ASP A 139 2.38 -21.24 26.75
N SER A 140 3.33 -22.08 27.15
CA SER A 140 3.12 -23.13 28.15
C SER A 140 3.27 -22.51 29.54
N GLY A 141 2.38 -21.56 29.86
CA GLY A 141 2.15 -21.07 31.21
C GLY A 141 1.07 -21.94 31.86
N GLY A 142 1.50 -22.91 32.66
CA GLY A 142 0.61 -23.73 33.48
C GLY A 142 -0.23 -22.86 34.41
N VAL A 143 -1.53 -23.11 34.43
CA VAL A 143 -2.44 -22.62 35.47
C VAL A 143 -1.94 -23.17 36.80
N LYS A 144 -1.43 -22.30 37.67
CA LYS A 144 -1.32 -22.61 39.09
C LYS A 144 -2.66 -22.27 39.72
N GLU A 145 -3.38 -23.30 40.15
CA GLU A 145 -4.52 -23.19 41.05
C GLU A 145 -3.95 -22.94 42.46
N ASP A 146 -3.84 -21.68 42.87
CA ASP A 146 -3.58 -21.33 44.26
C ASP A 146 -4.80 -20.57 44.82
N GLU A 147 -5.61 -21.36 45.53
CA GLU A 147 -6.28 -21.06 46.80
C GLU A 147 -6.79 -19.63 47.04
N CYS A 148 -8.10 -19.45 46.87
CA CYS A 148 -8.85 -18.38 47.52
C CYS A 148 -9.39 -18.89 48.88
N GLU A 149 -8.65 -18.65 49.96
CA GLU A 149 -9.24 -18.65 51.31
C GLU A 149 -10.01 -17.34 51.52
N TYR A 150 -11.31 -17.47 51.81
CA TYR A 150 -12.18 -16.36 52.19
C TYR A 150 -12.05 -16.15 53.71
N SER A 151 -11.78 -14.91 54.13
CA SER A 151 -11.96 -14.46 55.53
C SER A 151 -13.41 -14.09 55.80
#